data_AF-A0A4U0UAF2-F1
#
_entry.id   AF-A0A4U0UAF2-F1
#
_cell.length_a   1.000
_cell.length_b   1.000
_cell.length_c   1.000
_cell.angle_alpha   90.00
_cell.angle_beta   90.00
_cell.angle_gamma   90.00
#
_symmetry.space_group_name_H-M   'P 1'
#
loop_
_entity.id
_entity.type
_entity.pdbx_description
1 polymer ?
#
loop_
_entity_poly.entity_id
_entity_poly.type
_entity_poly.pdbx_seq_one_letter_code
_entity_poly.pdbx_strand_id
1 'polypeptide(L)'
;MLLNSTSLTEHRTLAETQDIAIGDFLDKAARAILPAALLRPPYGRALEQFAFSTQVIEASDGDGGIDVPDTGFPIGADFIAPHKTTYDYTPPLKRQDELAKRPTKWGWSLSPPLAESKGGEKSSRRMVYSFAGLLTSIERLVHRPDPFSLRERQDLAREVQRVAFEHLASRILLHLESSTTFTGDTVVVSGGVASNSFLRHVLRRILDVRGYERIKLCFPPIELCTDNALMIAWAAVEMYEAGHMSSLDIGPIRKWSMDPTSADGGILGADGWIKRNDEWDASASSFYGKDDSRGNAEIFIMANDR
;
A
#
# COMPACT_ATOMS: atom_id res chain seq x y z
N MET A 1 -0.49 6.32 -1.85
CA MET A 1 -1.23 7.49 -1.33
C MET A 1 -2.04 7.04 -0.13
N LEU A 2 -2.26 7.93 0.84
CA LEU A 2 -3.09 7.73 2.03
C LEU A 2 -4.19 8.80 2.01
N LEU A 3 -5.45 8.36 2.09
CA LEU A 3 -6.63 9.22 2.07
C LEU A 3 -7.47 8.99 3.34
N ASN A 4 -8.15 10.03 3.79
CA ASN A 4 -9.26 9.93 4.73
C ASN A 4 -10.56 10.21 3.96
N SER A 5 -11.44 9.22 3.86
CA SER A 5 -12.73 9.36 3.21
C SER A 5 -13.85 9.47 4.24
N THR A 6 -14.63 10.55 4.15
CA THR A 6 -15.77 10.81 5.06
C THR A 6 -17.11 10.71 4.36
N SER A 7 -17.13 10.78 3.04
CA SER A 7 -18.34 10.56 2.22
C SER A 7 -17.95 10.21 0.78
N LEU A 8 -18.96 9.97 -0.07
CA LEU A 8 -18.79 9.69 -1.49
C LEU A 8 -17.94 10.74 -2.22
N THR A 9 -18.03 12.01 -1.82
CA THR A 9 -17.36 13.13 -2.50
C THR A 9 -16.33 13.86 -1.64
N GLU A 10 -16.21 13.49 -0.35
CA GLU A 10 -15.25 14.10 0.57
C GLU A 10 -14.10 13.15 0.89
N HIS A 11 -12.99 13.34 0.18
CA HIS A 11 -11.77 12.56 0.36
C HIS A 11 -10.60 13.50 0.62
N ARG A 12 -10.00 13.47 1.79
CA ARG A 12 -8.82 14.29 2.09
C ARG A 12 -7.54 13.50 1.85
N THR A 13 -6.60 14.09 1.13
CA THR A 13 -5.27 13.50 0.96
C THR A 13 -4.45 13.73 2.22
N LEU A 14 -4.15 12.65 2.94
CA LEU A 14 -3.34 12.70 4.15
C LEU A 14 -1.85 12.62 3.84
N ALA A 15 -1.46 11.73 2.92
CA ALA A 15 -0.06 11.57 2.51
C ALA A 15 0.07 11.07 1.07
N GLU A 16 1.00 11.66 0.31
CA GLU A 16 1.38 11.22 -1.04
C GLU A 16 2.83 10.79 -1.08
N THR A 17 3.22 10.09 -2.16
CA THR A 17 4.63 9.84 -2.41
C THR A 17 5.30 11.11 -2.92
N GLN A 18 6.45 11.46 -2.36
CA GLN A 18 7.28 12.58 -2.83
C GLN A 18 8.19 12.18 -4.00
N ASP A 19 8.45 10.88 -4.17
CA ASP A 19 9.36 10.36 -5.18
C ASP A 19 8.72 9.26 -6.05
N ILE A 20 8.97 7.99 -5.72
CA ILE A 20 8.49 6.83 -6.47
C ILE A 20 7.34 6.13 -5.71
N ALA A 21 6.48 5.43 -6.43
CA ALA A 21 5.45 4.61 -5.80
C ALA A 21 6.09 3.39 -5.11
N ILE A 22 5.43 2.82 -4.10
CA ILE A 22 5.94 1.62 -3.43
C ILE A 22 6.02 0.41 -4.38
N GLY A 23 5.08 0.29 -5.33
CA GLY A 23 5.11 -0.74 -6.36
C GLY A 23 6.38 -0.69 -7.21
N ASP A 24 6.64 0.46 -7.85
CA ASP A 24 7.87 0.72 -8.61
C ASP A 24 9.14 0.54 -7.76
N PHE A 25 9.11 0.95 -6.48
CA PHE A 25 10.20 0.68 -5.55
C PHE A 25 10.46 -0.82 -5.36
N LEU A 26 9.42 -1.62 -5.08
CA LEU A 26 9.54 -3.06 -4.88
C LEU A 26 10.02 -3.76 -6.15
N ASP A 27 9.53 -3.35 -7.31
CA ASP A 27 9.96 -3.89 -8.61
C ASP A 27 11.44 -3.59 -8.89
N LYS A 28 11.90 -2.36 -8.61
CA LYS A 28 13.32 -2.00 -8.74
C LYS A 28 14.19 -2.75 -7.71
N ALA A 29 13.72 -2.88 -6.48
CA ALA A 29 14.41 -3.66 -5.45
C ALA A 29 14.51 -5.15 -5.85
N ALA A 30 13.45 -5.72 -6.43
CA ALA A 30 13.45 -7.08 -6.94
C ALA A 30 14.50 -7.29 -8.02
N ARG A 31 14.62 -6.36 -8.98
CA ARG A 31 15.65 -6.40 -10.02
C ARG A 31 17.07 -6.34 -9.48
N ALA A 32 17.29 -5.60 -8.39
CA ALA A 32 18.60 -5.54 -7.75
C ALA A 32 18.93 -6.82 -6.95
N ILE A 33 17.94 -7.37 -6.23
CA ILE A 33 18.17 -8.41 -5.22
C ILE A 33 18.09 -9.82 -5.81
N LEU A 34 17.11 -10.08 -6.69
CA LEU A 34 16.81 -11.43 -7.15
C LEU A 34 17.92 -11.98 -8.06
N PRO A 35 18.28 -13.26 -7.93
CA PRO A 35 19.07 -13.96 -8.94
C PRO A 35 18.36 -13.92 -10.30
N ALA A 36 19.12 -13.89 -11.40
CA ALA A 36 18.58 -13.84 -12.75
C ALA A 36 17.58 -14.98 -13.04
N ALA A 37 17.79 -16.16 -12.47
CA ALA A 37 16.90 -17.32 -12.62
C ALA A 37 15.48 -17.10 -12.05
N LEU A 38 15.35 -16.23 -11.02
CA LEU A 38 14.10 -15.95 -10.31
C LEU A 38 13.46 -14.62 -10.71
N LEU A 39 14.11 -13.84 -11.58
CA LEU A 39 13.64 -12.52 -11.97
C LEU A 39 12.50 -12.63 -12.99
N ARG A 40 11.26 -12.77 -12.52
CA ARG A 40 10.05 -12.90 -13.34
C ARG A 40 8.95 -11.94 -12.85
N PRO A 41 8.22 -11.27 -13.76
CA PRO A 41 7.07 -10.47 -13.38
C PRO A 41 5.92 -11.37 -12.88
N PRO A 42 5.06 -10.90 -11.95
CA PRO A 42 5.14 -9.60 -11.26
C PRO A 42 6.27 -9.58 -10.21
N TYR A 43 7.17 -8.58 -10.30
CA TYR A 43 8.45 -8.63 -9.59
C TYR A 43 8.31 -8.45 -8.07
N GLY A 44 7.38 -7.59 -7.62
CA GLY A 44 7.04 -7.48 -6.20
C GLY A 44 6.64 -8.82 -5.56
N ARG A 45 5.87 -9.67 -6.29
CA ARG A 45 5.49 -11.01 -5.82
C ARG A 45 6.67 -11.97 -5.82
N ALA A 46 7.51 -11.95 -6.85
CA ALA A 46 8.73 -12.75 -6.89
C ALA A 46 9.68 -12.40 -5.72
N LEU A 47 9.77 -11.12 -5.37
CA LEU A 47 10.56 -10.65 -4.21
C LEU A 47 10.00 -11.19 -2.89
N GLU A 48 8.67 -11.18 -2.71
CA GLU A 48 8.02 -11.77 -1.55
C GLU A 48 8.30 -13.27 -1.43
N GLN A 49 8.08 -14.02 -2.51
CA GLN A 49 8.31 -15.47 -2.54
C GLN A 49 9.77 -15.81 -2.23
N PHE A 50 10.70 -15.10 -2.84
CA PHE A 50 12.13 -15.28 -2.58
C PHE A 50 12.47 -14.98 -1.13
N ALA A 51 11.98 -13.85 -0.58
CA ALA A 51 12.23 -13.46 0.80
C ALA A 51 11.78 -14.52 1.80
N PHE A 52 10.64 -15.16 1.60
CA PHE A 52 10.04 -16.05 2.61
C PHE A 52 10.07 -17.55 2.27
N SER A 53 10.73 -17.94 1.18
CA SER A 53 10.97 -19.36 0.89
C SER A 53 11.84 -20.04 1.95
N THR A 54 11.39 -21.18 2.46
CA THR A 54 12.16 -22.07 3.36
C THR A 54 13.19 -22.90 2.59
N GLN A 55 12.90 -23.24 1.32
CA GLN A 55 13.79 -23.98 0.44
C GLN A 55 14.51 -23.00 -0.49
N VAL A 56 15.69 -22.60 -0.06
CA VAL A 56 16.68 -21.97 -0.93
C VAL A 56 17.84 -22.94 -0.97
N ILE A 57 17.74 -23.91 -1.88
CA ILE A 57 18.74 -24.96 -2.09
C ILE A 57 19.79 -24.37 -3.04
N GLU A 58 21.03 -24.26 -2.58
CA GLU A 58 22.16 -24.11 -3.50
C GLU A 58 22.22 -25.40 -4.30
N ALA A 59 21.94 -25.35 -5.61
CA ALA A 59 22.03 -26.53 -6.46
C ALA A 59 23.43 -27.12 -6.33
N SER A 60 23.53 -28.36 -5.86
CA SER A 60 24.76 -29.15 -5.94
C SER A 60 25.11 -29.31 -7.42
N ASP A 61 26.34 -28.92 -7.77
CA ASP A 61 27.00 -29.02 -9.08
C ASP A 61 26.32 -30.00 -10.05
N GLY A 62 25.56 -29.47 -11.04
CA GLY A 62 25.03 -30.32 -12.11
C GLY A 62 24.04 -29.69 -13.09
N ASP A 63 23.09 -28.87 -12.64
CA ASP A 63 22.13 -28.21 -13.54
C ASP A 63 21.60 -26.92 -12.90
N GLY A 64 21.69 -25.80 -13.62
CA GLY A 64 21.62 -24.42 -13.10
C GLY A 64 20.22 -23.91 -12.72
N GLY A 65 19.38 -24.74 -12.09
CA GLY A 65 18.04 -24.36 -11.63
C GLY A 65 18.00 -24.02 -10.13
N ILE A 66 17.52 -22.83 -9.78
CA ILE A 66 17.05 -22.54 -8.41
C ILE A 66 15.58 -22.91 -8.37
N ASP A 67 15.23 -23.99 -7.70
CA ASP A 67 13.83 -24.37 -7.47
C ASP A 67 13.32 -23.66 -6.21
N VAL A 68 12.27 -22.85 -6.37
CA VAL A 68 11.56 -22.19 -5.27
C VAL A 68 10.16 -22.78 -5.27
N PRO A 69 9.86 -23.75 -4.40
CA PRO A 69 8.54 -24.38 -4.34
C PRO A 69 7.46 -23.33 -4.10
N ASP A 70 6.29 -23.54 -4.72
CA ASP A 70 5.09 -22.75 -4.43
C ASP A 70 4.83 -22.77 -2.93
N THR A 71 4.85 -21.59 -2.32
CA THR A 71 5.10 -21.41 -0.89
C THR A 71 3.93 -21.77 0.01
N GLY A 72 2.86 -22.36 -0.55
CA GLY A 72 1.68 -22.79 0.20
C GLY A 72 0.96 -21.66 0.94
N PHE A 73 1.29 -20.39 0.65
CA PHE A 73 0.63 -19.25 1.25
C PHE A 73 -0.71 -19.03 0.53
N PRO A 74 -1.84 -19.10 1.24
CA PRO A 74 -3.14 -19.01 0.60
C PRO A 74 -3.32 -17.62 -0.01
N ILE A 75 -3.42 -17.59 -1.35
CA ILE A 75 -4.02 -16.48 -2.08
C ILE A 75 -5.51 -16.81 -2.14
N GLY A 76 -6.28 -16.30 -1.19
CA GLY A 76 -7.71 -16.51 -1.10
C GLY A 76 -8.39 -15.39 -0.31
N ALA A 77 -9.65 -15.13 -0.63
CA ALA A 77 -10.51 -14.11 -0.03
C ALA A 77 -10.80 -14.33 1.48
N ASP A 78 -10.22 -15.36 2.08
CA ASP A 78 -10.42 -15.68 3.48
C ASP A 78 -9.45 -14.88 4.34
N PHE A 79 -10.00 -14.12 5.28
CA PHE A 79 -9.27 -13.45 6.36
C PHE A 79 -8.13 -14.36 6.89
N ILE A 80 -6.89 -14.09 6.49
CA ILE A 80 -5.73 -14.76 7.10
C ILE A 80 -5.63 -14.20 8.51
N ALA A 81 -6.11 -14.98 9.49
CA ALA A 81 -5.91 -14.66 10.89
C ALA A 81 -4.39 -14.45 11.12
N PRO A 82 -3.98 -13.35 11.76
CA PRO A 82 -2.58 -12.90 11.86
C PRO A 82 -1.62 -13.89 12.56
N HIS A 83 -2.13 -15.02 13.05
CA HIS A 83 -1.40 -16.01 13.84
C HIS A 83 -1.02 -17.28 13.07
N LYS A 84 -1.41 -17.45 11.79
CA LYS A 84 -1.07 -18.67 11.02
C LYS A 84 0.25 -18.61 10.24
N THR A 85 0.88 -17.45 10.10
CA THR A 85 2.17 -17.30 9.41
C THR A 85 3.23 -16.73 10.36
N THR A 86 4.33 -17.45 10.57
CA THR A 86 5.47 -16.98 11.37
C THR A 86 6.50 -16.35 10.44
N TYR A 87 6.25 -15.10 10.02
CA TYR A 87 7.23 -14.29 9.28
C TYR A 87 8.46 -13.87 10.11
N ASP A 88 8.62 -14.41 11.34
CA ASP A 88 9.60 -13.99 12.34
C ASP A 88 9.69 -12.46 12.46
N TYR A 89 8.52 -11.82 12.44
CA TYR A 89 8.40 -10.37 12.41
C TYR A 89 8.10 -9.83 13.81
N THR A 90 8.99 -8.96 14.30
CA THR A 90 8.79 -8.22 15.54
C THR A 90 8.36 -6.78 15.22
N PRO A 91 7.08 -6.41 15.47
CA PRO A 91 6.60 -5.06 15.22
C PRO A 91 7.22 -4.06 16.21
N PRO A 92 7.55 -2.84 15.77
CA PRO A 92 7.99 -1.78 16.68
C PRO A 92 6.87 -1.37 17.63
N LEU A 93 7.18 -1.22 18.93
CA LEU A 93 6.20 -0.89 19.97
C LEU A 93 5.96 0.62 20.07
N LYS A 94 6.97 1.42 19.73
CA LYS A 94 6.94 2.88 19.79
C LYS A 94 7.60 3.49 18.56
N ARG A 95 7.32 4.76 18.30
CA ARG A 95 7.90 5.51 17.17
C ARG A 95 9.43 5.50 17.14
N GLN A 96 10.09 5.49 18.30
CA GLN A 96 11.56 5.41 18.37
C GLN A 96 12.08 4.07 17.80
N ASP A 97 11.35 2.97 18.00
CA ASP A 97 11.71 1.64 17.50
C ASP A 97 11.51 1.52 15.97
N GLU A 98 10.59 2.31 15.41
CA GLU A 98 10.36 2.44 13.97
C GLU A 98 11.54 3.16 13.28
N LEU A 99 12.21 4.06 13.99
CA LEU A 99 13.33 4.87 13.47
C LEU A 99 14.71 4.26 13.77
N ALA A 100 14.76 3.27 14.66
CA ALA A 100 16.00 2.61 15.05
C ALA A 100 16.61 1.85 13.87
N LYS A 101 17.92 2.03 13.65
CA LYS A 101 18.67 1.19 12.71
C LYS A 101 18.81 -0.20 13.31
N ARG A 102 18.44 -1.22 12.54
CA ARG A 102 18.57 -2.62 12.93
C ARG A 102 19.77 -3.24 12.18
N PRO A 103 20.93 -3.43 12.84
CA PRO A 103 22.04 -4.13 12.22
C PRO A 103 21.65 -5.58 11.97
N THR A 104 21.89 -6.05 10.75
CA THR A 104 21.70 -7.47 10.40
C THR A 104 22.94 -8.28 10.80
N LYS A 105 22.81 -9.60 10.82
CA LYS A 105 23.94 -10.53 11.03
C LYS A 105 25.08 -10.37 10.00
N TRP A 106 24.80 -9.70 8.88
CA TRP A 106 25.74 -9.42 7.78
C TRP A 106 26.47 -8.07 7.95
N GLY A 107 26.24 -7.35 9.05
CA GLY A 107 26.94 -6.10 9.37
C GLY A 107 26.38 -4.85 8.67
N TRP A 108 25.40 -4.97 7.78
CA TRP A 108 24.69 -3.84 7.17
C TRP A 108 23.34 -3.57 7.84
N SER A 109 22.81 -2.37 7.66
CA SER A 109 21.46 -1.97 8.06
C SER A 109 20.85 -1.04 7.01
N LEU A 110 19.53 -1.14 6.84
CA LEU A 110 18.76 -0.18 6.04
C LEU A 110 18.22 0.92 6.97
N SER A 111 18.31 2.17 6.51
CA SER A 111 17.80 3.31 7.29
C SER A 111 16.32 3.52 6.96
N PRO A 112 15.44 3.65 7.97
CA PRO A 112 14.03 3.98 7.73
C PRO A 112 13.89 5.29 6.94
N PRO A 113 12.97 5.38 5.98
CA PRO A 113 12.81 6.62 5.23
C PRO A 113 12.27 7.75 6.11
N LEU A 114 12.77 8.96 5.87
CA LEU A 114 12.55 10.15 6.71
C LEU A 114 13.04 10.03 8.16
N ALA A 115 13.90 9.06 8.48
CA ALA A 115 14.70 9.13 9.72
C ALA A 115 15.55 10.42 9.68
N GLU A 116 15.54 11.18 10.77
CA GLU A 116 16.10 12.54 10.83
C GLU A 116 17.53 12.61 10.26
N SER A 117 17.81 13.64 9.46
CA SER A 117 19.20 14.02 9.15
C SER A 117 19.65 15.10 10.13
N LYS A 118 20.84 14.95 10.72
CA LYS A 118 21.52 16.05 11.42
C LYS A 118 21.62 17.26 10.46
N GLY A 119 20.77 18.28 10.65
CA GLY A 119 20.82 19.54 9.89
C GLY A 119 19.88 19.69 8.69
N GLY A 120 18.78 18.94 8.58
CA GLY A 120 17.80 19.12 7.50
C GLY A 120 16.34 19.08 7.96
N GLU A 121 15.43 19.68 7.18
CA GLU A 121 13.95 19.72 7.38
C GLU A 121 13.25 18.34 7.28
N LYS A 122 13.98 17.24 7.42
CA LYS A 122 13.43 15.87 7.38
C LYS A 122 12.89 15.51 8.76
N SER A 123 11.69 16.00 9.08
CA SER A 123 10.94 15.53 10.24
C SER A 123 10.37 14.13 9.98
N SER A 124 10.64 13.21 10.90
CA SER A 124 10.10 11.84 10.85
C SER A 124 8.57 11.81 10.91
N ARG A 125 7.91 12.89 11.37
CA ARG A 125 6.45 12.99 11.45
C ARG A 125 5.80 13.55 10.18
N ARG A 126 6.57 13.83 9.12
CA ARG A 126 6.01 14.32 7.86
C ARG A 126 5.05 13.27 7.26
N MET A 127 3.86 13.73 6.90
CA MET A 127 2.83 12.94 6.22
C MET A 127 3.13 12.82 4.72
N VAL A 128 4.28 12.22 4.39
CA VAL A 128 4.68 11.89 3.02
C VAL A 128 5.29 10.49 2.99
N TYR A 129 5.19 9.85 1.83
CA TYR A 129 5.93 8.63 1.50
C TYR A 129 7.18 8.97 0.68
N SER A 130 8.27 8.22 0.86
CA SER A 130 9.51 8.39 0.12
C SER A 130 10.29 7.08 0.17
N PHE A 131 10.70 6.60 -1.00
CA PHE A 131 11.38 5.31 -1.16
C PHE A 131 12.68 5.41 -1.98
N ALA A 132 12.94 6.53 -2.66
CA ALA A 132 14.13 6.68 -3.51
C ALA A 132 15.44 6.51 -2.73
N GLY A 133 15.55 7.10 -1.52
CA GLY A 133 16.75 6.96 -0.69
C GLY A 133 16.97 5.53 -0.17
N LEU A 134 15.89 4.78 0.04
CA LEU A 134 15.97 3.36 0.40
C LEU A 134 16.46 2.55 -0.79
N LEU A 135 15.96 2.82 -2.01
CA LEU A 135 16.43 2.18 -3.24
C LEU A 135 17.93 2.40 -3.46
N THR A 136 18.42 3.64 -3.36
CA THR A 136 19.85 3.93 -3.49
C THR A 136 20.69 3.19 -2.45
N SER A 137 20.16 3.00 -1.23
CA SER A 137 20.85 2.24 -0.19
C SER A 137 20.96 0.76 -0.53
N ILE A 138 19.92 0.18 -1.13
CA ILE A 138 19.89 -1.21 -1.61
C ILE A 138 20.89 -1.39 -2.75
N GLU A 139 20.86 -0.52 -3.76
CA GLU A 139 21.76 -0.59 -4.91
C GLU A 139 23.23 -0.53 -4.47
N ARG A 140 23.58 0.42 -3.61
CA ARG A 140 24.94 0.54 -3.07
C ARG A 140 25.37 -0.70 -2.30
N LEU A 141 24.44 -1.31 -1.57
CA LEU A 141 24.71 -2.51 -0.80
C LEU A 141 24.97 -3.71 -1.74
N VAL A 142 24.10 -3.93 -2.74
CA VAL A 142 24.22 -5.03 -3.70
C VAL A 142 25.46 -4.92 -4.60
N HIS A 143 25.90 -3.70 -4.95
CA HIS A 143 27.06 -3.46 -5.81
C HIS A 143 28.39 -3.33 -5.05
N ARG A 144 28.45 -3.75 -3.78
CA ARG A 144 29.70 -3.77 -3.03
C ARG A 144 30.70 -4.78 -3.64
N PRO A 145 32.01 -4.66 -3.35
CA PRO A 145 33.02 -5.57 -3.91
C PRO A 145 32.81 -7.05 -3.53
N ASP A 146 32.33 -7.31 -2.31
CA ASP A 146 32.13 -8.67 -1.81
C ASP A 146 30.83 -9.28 -2.37
N PRO A 147 30.88 -10.52 -2.91
CA PRO A 147 29.71 -11.16 -3.50
C PRO A 147 28.62 -11.41 -2.46
N PHE A 148 27.38 -11.17 -2.87
CA PHE A 148 26.19 -11.47 -2.08
C PHE A 148 25.85 -12.95 -2.17
N SER A 149 25.94 -13.67 -1.04
CA SER A 149 25.42 -15.04 -0.94
C SER A 149 23.90 -15.06 -1.17
N LEU A 150 23.37 -16.21 -1.58
CA LEU A 150 21.93 -16.36 -1.82
C LEU A 150 21.11 -16.11 -0.53
N ARG A 151 21.64 -16.54 0.62
CA ARG A 151 21.06 -16.27 1.94
C ARG A 151 21.08 -14.80 2.33
N GLU A 152 22.16 -14.09 2.02
CA GLU A 152 22.23 -12.65 2.29
C GLU A 152 21.26 -11.85 1.41
N ARG A 153 21.11 -12.22 0.13
CA ARG A 153 20.07 -11.64 -0.76
C ARG A 153 18.67 -11.88 -0.20
N GLN A 154 18.42 -13.07 0.32
CA GLN A 154 17.13 -13.41 0.91
C GLN A 154 16.84 -12.56 2.15
N ASP A 155 17.81 -12.40 3.04
CA ASP A 155 17.68 -11.53 4.22
C ASP A 155 17.52 -10.06 3.82
N LEU A 156 18.20 -9.60 2.76
CA LEU A 156 18.00 -8.27 2.19
C LEU A 156 16.58 -8.09 1.66
N ALA A 157 16.03 -9.07 0.94
CA ALA A 157 14.64 -9.01 0.46
C ALA A 157 13.61 -8.91 1.60
N ARG A 158 13.84 -9.63 2.71
CA ARG A 158 13.01 -9.52 3.92
C ARG A 158 13.10 -8.11 4.53
N GLU A 159 14.32 -7.61 4.70
CA GLU A 159 14.56 -6.30 5.31
C GLU A 159 14.02 -5.14 4.48
N VAL A 160 14.13 -5.22 3.14
CA VAL A 160 13.56 -4.23 2.22
C VAL A 160 12.05 -4.13 2.38
N GLN A 161 11.35 -5.27 2.36
CA GLN A 161 9.90 -5.29 2.56
C GLN A 161 9.54 -4.80 3.97
N ARG A 162 10.29 -5.20 5.00
CA ARG A 162 10.05 -4.77 6.38
C ARG A 162 10.10 -3.25 6.51
N VAL A 163 11.20 -2.63 6.05
CA VAL A 163 11.39 -1.18 6.15
C VAL A 163 10.35 -0.41 5.33
N ALA A 164 10.03 -0.89 4.12
CA ALA A 164 9.03 -0.25 3.26
C ALA A 164 7.61 -0.32 3.85
N PHE A 165 7.22 -1.47 4.41
CA PHE A 165 5.89 -1.66 4.98
C PHE A 165 5.73 -1.01 6.36
N GLU A 166 6.77 -0.99 7.19
CA GLU A 166 6.78 -0.17 8.42
C GLU A 166 6.67 1.33 8.09
N HIS A 167 7.29 1.77 6.99
CA HIS A 167 7.17 3.13 6.51
C HIS A 167 5.73 3.45 6.06
N LEU A 168 5.01 2.52 5.42
CA LEU A 168 3.58 2.67 5.16
C LEU A 168 2.77 2.75 6.46
N ALA A 169 2.93 1.75 7.33
CA ALA A 169 2.18 1.62 8.58
C ALA A 169 2.31 2.86 9.47
N SER A 170 3.51 3.43 9.55
CA SER A 170 3.76 4.60 10.39
C SER A 170 2.97 5.84 9.98
N ARG A 171 2.58 6.02 8.70
CA ARG A 171 1.77 7.20 8.31
C ARG A 171 0.30 7.00 8.69
N ILE A 172 -0.17 5.76 8.69
CA ILE A 172 -1.46 5.40 9.28
C ILE A 172 -1.42 5.72 10.78
N LEU A 173 -0.40 5.25 11.50
CA LEU A 173 -0.26 5.52 12.94
C LEU A 173 -0.17 7.01 13.25
N LEU A 174 0.61 7.78 12.49
CA LEU A 174 0.72 9.23 12.69
C LEU A 174 -0.64 9.91 12.53
N HIS A 175 -1.47 9.47 11.57
CA HIS A 175 -2.82 9.97 11.42
C HIS A 175 -3.72 9.57 12.60
N LEU A 176 -3.73 8.29 12.97
CA LEU A 176 -4.54 7.78 14.09
C LEU A 176 -4.15 8.43 15.44
N GLU A 177 -2.86 8.68 15.67
CA GLU A 177 -2.35 9.35 16.88
C GLU A 177 -2.70 10.84 16.93
N SER A 178 -2.75 11.52 15.77
CA SER A 178 -2.98 12.97 15.71
C SER A 178 -4.46 13.34 15.53
N SER A 179 -5.28 12.40 15.05
CA SER A 179 -6.68 12.64 14.76
C SER A 179 -7.54 12.43 16.00
N THR A 180 -7.97 13.52 16.62
CA THR A 180 -9.01 13.48 17.66
C THR A 180 -10.41 13.27 17.09
N THR A 181 -10.55 13.37 15.76
CA THR A 181 -11.84 13.37 15.05
C THR A 181 -12.03 12.15 14.14
N PHE A 182 -11.04 11.25 14.03
CA PHE A 182 -11.21 10.02 13.28
C PHE A 182 -12.21 9.11 14.00
N THR A 183 -13.44 9.07 13.49
CA THR A 183 -14.53 8.22 13.96
C THR A 183 -14.58 6.87 13.25
N GLY A 184 -13.74 6.69 12.23
CA GLY A 184 -13.68 5.47 11.45
C GLY A 184 -13.19 4.26 12.26
N ASP A 185 -13.55 3.08 11.78
CA ASP A 185 -13.09 1.81 12.31
C ASP A 185 -12.37 0.96 11.26
N THR A 186 -12.18 1.47 10.03
CA THR A 186 -11.70 0.67 8.90
C THR A 186 -10.57 1.37 8.15
N VAL A 187 -9.53 0.60 7.81
CA VAL A 187 -8.45 0.95 6.89
C VAL A 187 -8.56 0.00 5.69
N VAL A 188 -8.87 0.54 4.53
CA VAL A 188 -8.87 -0.16 3.24
C VAL A 188 -7.50 -0.03 2.59
N VAL A 189 -6.91 -1.14 2.17
CA VAL A 189 -5.62 -1.18 1.47
C VAL A 189 -5.83 -1.84 0.11
N SER A 190 -5.64 -1.07 -0.96
CA SER A 190 -5.88 -1.48 -2.34
C SER A 190 -4.68 -1.16 -3.24
N GLY A 191 -4.69 -1.72 -4.46
CA GLY A 191 -3.56 -1.68 -5.40
C GLY A 191 -2.78 -3.00 -5.45
N GLY A 192 -1.92 -3.17 -6.46
CA GLY A 192 -1.18 -4.42 -6.68
C GLY A 192 -0.40 -4.90 -5.45
N VAL A 193 0.27 -3.98 -4.76
CA VAL A 193 1.07 -4.31 -3.56
C VAL A 193 0.19 -4.78 -2.39
N ALA A 194 -1.11 -4.47 -2.38
CA ALA A 194 -2.02 -4.93 -1.34
C ALA A 194 -2.18 -6.46 -1.31
N SER A 195 -1.85 -7.20 -2.39
CA SER A 195 -1.85 -8.67 -2.36
C SER A 195 -0.70 -9.28 -1.56
N ASN A 196 0.32 -8.49 -1.21
CA ASN A 196 1.47 -8.98 -0.45
C ASN A 196 1.04 -9.40 0.96
N SER A 197 1.25 -10.67 1.28
CA SER A 197 0.83 -11.26 2.56
C SER A 197 1.67 -10.74 3.72
N PHE A 198 2.94 -10.43 3.47
CA PHE A 198 3.78 -9.81 4.48
C PHE A 198 3.36 -8.37 4.81
N LEU A 199 2.94 -7.56 3.84
CA LEU A 199 2.34 -6.23 4.09
C LEU A 199 1.11 -6.34 5.00
N ARG A 200 0.19 -7.26 4.67
CA ARG A 200 -1.02 -7.52 5.48
C ARG A 200 -0.66 -7.86 6.92
N HIS A 201 0.32 -8.75 7.08
CA HIS A 201 0.83 -9.16 8.39
C HIS A 201 1.45 -7.98 9.15
N VAL A 202 2.34 -7.20 8.52
CA VAL A 202 3.00 -6.03 9.13
C VAL A 202 1.98 -5.01 9.60
N LEU A 203 1.01 -4.64 8.76
CA LEU A 203 -0.04 -3.69 9.12
C LEU A 203 -0.85 -4.15 10.34
N ARG A 204 -1.31 -5.41 10.34
CA ARG A 204 -2.09 -5.96 11.45
C ARG A 204 -1.28 -5.98 12.74
N ARG A 205 -0.06 -6.54 12.70
CA ARG A 205 0.81 -6.66 13.88
C ARG A 205 1.18 -5.30 14.47
N ILE A 206 1.47 -4.31 13.63
CA ILE A 206 1.75 -2.95 14.09
C ILE A 206 0.51 -2.33 14.74
N LEU A 207 -0.66 -2.41 14.10
CA LEU A 207 -1.88 -1.85 14.69
C LEU A 207 -2.21 -2.50 16.04
N ASP A 208 -2.03 -3.82 16.16
CA ASP A 208 -2.27 -4.55 17.41
C ASP A 208 -1.38 -4.05 18.55
N VAL A 209 -0.05 -4.06 18.36
CA VAL A 209 0.88 -3.67 19.43
C VAL A 209 0.83 -2.18 19.78
N ARG A 210 0.22 -1.37 18.91
CA ARG A 210 0.03 0.07 19.10
C ARG A 210 -1.36 0.41 19.67
N GLY A 211 -2.18 -0.59 20.01
CA GLY A 211 -3.49 -0.41 20.67
C GLY A 211 -4.65 -0.10 19.72
N TYR A 212 -4.49 -0.38 18.42
CA TYR A 212 -5.49 -0.16 17.38
C TYR A 212 -6.11 -1.48 16.88
N GLU A 213 -6.30 -2.44 17.78
CA GLU A 213 -6.91 -3.77 17.50
C GLU A 213 -8.32 -3.64 16.93
N ARG A 214 -9.05 -2.59 17.35
CA ARG A 214 -10.41 -2.28 16.87
C ARG A 214 -10.47 -1.85 15.39
N ILE A 215 -9.34 -1.41 14.82
CA ILE A 215 -9.30 -0.96 13.43
C ILE A 215 -9.32 -2.19 12.52
N LYS A 216 -10.36 -2.34 11.71
CA LYS A 216 -10.50 -3.37 10.69
C LYS A 216 -9.56 -3.06 9.53
N LEU A 217 -8.86 -4.08 9.05
CA LEU A 217 -8.10 -3.99 7.81
C LEU A 217 -8.91 -4.67 6.71
N CYS A 218 -9.31 -3.89 5.69
CA CYS A 218 -9.98 -4.40 4.51
C CYS A 218 -8.99 -4.43 3.35
N PHE A 219 -8.95 -5.56 2.65
CA PHE A 219 -8.12 -5.73 1.47
C PHE A 219 -9.01 -6.30 0.37
N PRO A 220 -9.33 -5.53 -0.68
CA PRO A 220 -10.16 -6.02 -1.77
C PRO A 220 -9.52 -7.25 -2.46
N PRO A 221 -10.34 -8.10 -3.11
CA PRO A 221 -9.85 -9.12 -4.04
C PRO A 221 -8.85 -8.53 -5.04
N ILE A 222 -7.84 -9.31 -5.44
CA ILE A 222 -6.75 -8.81 -6.28
C ILE A 222 -7.24 -8.40 -7.67
N GLU A 223 -8.27 -9.08 -8.18
CA GLU A 223 -8.94 -8.78 -9.45
C GLU A 223 -9.61 -7.41 -9.43
N LEU A 224 -9.94 -6.90 -8.23
CA LEU A 224 -10.51 -5.57 -8.02
C LEU A 224 -9.46 -4.51 -7.65
N CYS A 225 -8.23 -4.93 -7.29
CA CYS A 225 -7.15 -4.04 -6.89
C CYS A 225 -6.38 -3.43 -8.08
N THR A 226 -6.47 -4.04 -9.27
CA THR A 226 -5.88 -3.49 -10.51
C THR A 226 -6.89 -2.63 -11.26
N ASP A 227 -6.43 -1.63 -12.01
CA ASP A 227 -7.29 -0.74 -12.80
C ASP A 227 -8.24 -1.54 -13.71
N ASN A 228 -9.56 -1.42 -13.48
CA ASN A 228 -10.58 -2.18 -14.18
C ASN A 228 -11.85 -1.34 -14.44
N ALA A 229 -12.67 -1.74 -15.40
CA ALA A 229 -13.90 -1.01 -15.75
C ALA A 229 -14.99 -1.12 -14.65
N LEU A 230 -14.95 -2.16 -13.82
CA LEU A 230 -15.94 -2.39 -12.77
C LEU A 230 -15.87 -1.31 -11.67
N MET A 231 -14.66 -0.88 -11.26
CA MET A 231 -14.49 0.19 -10.27
C MET A 231 -15.05 1.53 -10.78
N ILE A 232 -14.90 1.80 -12.08
CA ILE A 232 -15.44 3.01 -12.72
C ILE A 232 -16.97 2.94 -12.76
N ALA A 233 -17.52 1.78 -13.16
CA ALA A 233 -18.97 1.58 -13.20
C ALA A 233 -19.60 1.71 -11.80
N TRP A 234 -18.97 1.13 -10.76
CA TRP A 234 -19.45 1.22 -9.38
C TRP A 234 -19.44 2.67 -8.88
N ALA A 235 -18.33 3.39 -9.04
CA ALA A 235 -18.26 4.80 -8.68
C ALA A 235 -19.30 5.65 -9.42
N ALA A 236 -19.57 5.35 -10.70
CA ALA A 236 -20.60 6.04 -11.47
C ALA A 236 -22.02 5.75 -10.95
N VAL A 237 -22.33 4.51 -10.56
CA VAL A 237 -23.63 4.15 -9.96
C VAL A 237 -23.82 4.90 -8.64
N GLU A 238 -22.83 4.89 -7.75
CA GLU A 238 -22.88 5.61 -6.48
C GLU A 238 -23.11 7.12 -6.69
N MET A 239 -22.37 7.74 -7.61
CA MET A 239 -22.54 9.16 -7.95
C MET A 239 -23.93 9.43 -8.55
N TYR A 240 -24.41 8.56 -9.45
CA TYR A 240 -25.72 8.70 -10.07
C TYR A 240 -26.86 8.59 -9.05
N GLU A 241 -26.78 7.63 -8.12
CA GLU A 241 -27.75 7.46 -7.04
C GLU A 241 -27.72 8.62 -6.04
N ALA A 242 -26.56 9.25 -5.84
CA ALA A 242 -26.42 10.50 -5.10
C ALA A 242 -26.92 11.73 -5.88
N GLY A 243 -27.41 11.55 -7.11
CA GLY A 243 -27.99 12.61 -7.94
C GLY A 243 -26.97 13.42 -8.73
N HIS A 244 -25.76 12.90 -8.93
CA HIS A 244 -24.73 13.53 -9.75
C HIS A 244 -24.69 12.91 -11.15
N MET A 245 -24.75 13.75 -12.18
CA MET A 245 -24.57 13.37 -13.58
C MET A 245 -23.53 14.26 -14.24
N SER A 246 -22.92 13.80 -15.31
CA SER A 246 -22.02 14.61 -16.12
C SER A 246 -22.73 15.13 -17.37
N SER A 247 -22.42 16.36 -17.77
CA SER A 247 -22.81 16.94 -19.05
C SER A 247 -22.16 16.20 -20.22
N LEU A 248 -22.74 16.31 -21.43
CA LEU A 248 -22.22 15.67 -22.63
C LEU A 248 -20.99 16.38 -23.23
N ASP A 249 -20.66 17.58 -22.76
CA ASP A 249 -19.50 18.37 -23.18
C ASP A 249 -18.25 18.16 -22.30
N ILE A 250 -18.26 17.16 -21.40
CA ILE A 250 -17.09 16.84 -20.57
C ILE A 250 -15.86 16.49 -21.41
N GLY A 251 -14.70 16.93 -20.93
CA GLY A 251 -13.40 16.64 -21.52
C GLY A 251 -12.47 15.92 -20.52
N PRO A 252 -11.34 15.38 -21.00
CA PRO A 252 -10.36 14.73 -20.15
C PRO A 252 -9.65 15.74 -19.24
N ILE A 253 -9.63 15.48 -17.93
CA ILE A 253 -8.88 16.26 -16.95
C ILE A 253 -7.56 15.55 -16.64
N ARG A 254 -6.43 16.16 -17.02
CA ARG A 254 -5.09 15.53 -16.87
C ARG A 254 -4.66 15.38 -15.41
N LYS A 255 -5.00 16.36 -14.56
CA LYS A 255 -4.71 16.36 -13.13
C LYS A 255 -6.00 16.74 -12.42
N TRP A 256 -6.57 15.78 -11.72
CA TRP A 256 -7.81 15.94 -10.99
C TRP A 256 -7.59 15.43 -9.57
N SER A 257 -7.68 16.34 -8.61
CA SER A 257 -7.58 16.00 -7.20
C SER A 257 -8.90 15.42 -6.72
N MET A 258 -8.82 14.53 -5.74
CA MET A 258 -10.01 14.13 -4.96
C MET A 258 -10.20 15.02 -3.73
N ASP A 259 -9.18 15.80 -3.36
CA ASP A 259 -9.18 16.61 -2.15
C ASP A 259 -9.94 17.92 -2.36
N PRO A 260 -11.07 18.15 -1.67
CA PRO A 260 -11.87 19.37 -1.83
C PRO A 260 -11.13 20.65 -1.39
N THR A 261 -10.03 20.53 -0.64
CA THR A 261 -9.17 21.66 -0.27
C THR A 261 -8.14 22.01 -1.35
N SER A 262 -8.03 21.20 -2.41
CA SER A 262 -7.17 21.47 -3.56
C SER A 262 -7.73 22.64 -4.39
N ALA A 263 -6.86 23.24 -5.20
CA ALA A 263 -7.22 24.41 -6.02
C ALA A 263 -8.32 24.11 -7.07
N ASP A 264 -8.51 22.85 -7.45
CA ASP A 264 -9.56 22.38 -8.36
C ASP A 264 -10.84 21.93 -7.64
N GLY A 265 -10.94 22.11 -6.31
CA GLY A 265 -12.14 21.81 -5.53
C GLY A 265 -12.47 20.32 -5.39
N GLY A 266 -11.55 19.42 -5.71
CA GLY A 266 -11.73 17.98 -5.57
C GLY A 266 -12.67 17.37 -6.62
N ILE A 267 -13.36 16.29 -6.25
CA ILE A 267 -14.28 15.57 -7.17
C ILE A 267 -15.36 16.50 -7.71
N LEU A 268 -16.01 17.29 -6.85
CA LEU A 268 -17.12 18.17 -7.24
C LEU A 268 -16.68 19.53 -7.77
N GLY A 269 -15.40 19.87 -7.73
CA GLY A 269 -14.89 21.12 -8.27
C GLY A 269 -14.60 21.09 -9.77
N ALA A 270 -14.63 19.91 -10.39
CA ALA A 270 -14.60 19.78 -11.85
C ALA A 270 -15.87 20.36 -12.50
N ASP A 271 -15.72 21.02 -13.64
CA ASP A 271 -16.86 21.52 -14.43
C ASP A 271 -17.69 20.38 -15.03
N GLY A 272 -18.96 20.66 -15.33
CA GLY A 272 -19.84 19.73 -16.05
C GLY A 272 -20.70 18.82 -15.18
N TRP A 273 -20.70 18.99 -13.85
CA TRP A 273 -21.67 18.31 -12.97
C TRP A 273 -23.08 18.88 -13.15
N ILE A 274 -24.06 17.99 -13.32
CA ILE A 274 -25.50 18.26 -13.36
C ILE A 274 -26.11 17.56 -12.14
N LYS A 275 -26.85 18.30 -11.32
CA LYS A 275 -27.58 17.72 -10.19
C LYS A 275 -28.96 17.27 -10.64
N ARG A 276 -29.29 16.01 -10.38
CA ARG A 276 -30.61 15.43 -10.66
C ARG A 276 -31.63 16.02 -9.69
N ASN A 277 -32.68 16.63 -10.23
CA ASN A 277 -33.83 17.12 -9.47
C ASN A 277 -34.98 16.10 -9.55
N ASP A 278 -35.90 16.12 -8.57
CA ASP A 278 -37.01 15.17 -8.43
C ASP A 278 -37.91 15.03 -9.69
N GLU A 279 -37.94 16.05 -10.56
CA GLU A 279 -38.70 16.03 -11.82
C GLU A 279 -38.18 14.98 -12.83
N TRP A 280 -36.90 14.61 -12.77
CA TRP A 280 -36.31 13.59 -13.65
C TRP A 280 -36.68 12.16 -13.19
N ASP A 281 -36.76 11.94 -11.88
CA ASP A 281 -36.98 10.62 -11.26
C ASP A 281 -38.42 10.11 -11.36
N ALA A 282 -39.40 11.00 -11.63
CA ALA A 282 -40.78 10.62 -11.90
C ALA A 282 -40.94 9.72 -13.15
N SER A 283 -39.93 9.68 -14.02
CA SER A 283 -39.92 8.86 -15.23
C SER A 283 -39.18 7.51 -15.11
N ALA A 284 -38.39 7.30 -14.05
CA ALA A 284 -37.43 6.20 -13.95
C ALA A 284 -37.65 5.23 -12.75
N SER A 285 -38.63 5.50 -11.90
CA SER A 285 -38.78 4.90 -10.56
C SER A 285 -39.45 3.52 -10.53
N SER A 286 -38.96 2.54 -11.31
CA SER A 286 -39.48 1.14 -11.23
C SER A 286 -38.47 0.05 -10.86
N PHE A 287 -37.19 0.34 -10.55
CA PHE A 287 -36.18 -0.73 -10.55
C PHE A 287 -35.25 -0.92 -9.34
N TYR A 288 -35.15 -0.02 -8.35
CA TYR A 288 -34.14 -0.19 -7.30
C TYR A 288 -34.67 0.08 -5.88
N GLY A 289 -34.49 -0.92 -5.00
CA GLY A 289 -34.77 -0.83 -3.57
C GLY A 289 -33.62 -0.14 -2.84
N LYS A 290 -33.96 0.83 -1.98
CA LYS A 290 -33.00 1.55 -1.14
C LYS A 290 -32.61 0.70 0.07
N ASP A 291 -31.32 0.40 0.21
CA ASP A 291 -30.73 0.02 1.50
C ASP A 291 -29.83 1.18 1.97
N ASP A 292 -30.07 1.68 3.18
CA ASP A 292 -29.47 2.91 3.72
C ASP A 292 -28.59 2.61 4.93
N SER A 293 -27.67 1.66 4.77
CA SER A 293 -26.58 1.41 5.73
C SER A 293 -25.30 2.12 5.26
N ARG A 294 -25.26 3.45 5.33
CA ARG A 294 -24.11 4.25 4.86
C ARG A 294 -22.99 4.30 5.91
N GLY A 295 -21.78 3.93 5.47
CA GLY A 295 -20.65 3.50 6.29
C GLY A 295 -19.95 4.57 7.12
N ASN A 296 -19.22 4.09 8.14
CA ASN A 296 -18.30 4.88 8.95
C ASN A 296 -17.15 5.45 8.11
N ALA A 297 -16.44 6.47 8.59
CA ALA A 297 -15.25 6.98 7.91
C ALA A 297 -14.19 5.88 7.67
N GLU A 298 -13.53 5.91 6.51
CA GLU A 298 -12.56 4.91 6.10
C GLU A 298 -11.23 5.54 5.67
N ILE A 299 -10.12 4.90 6.04
CA ILE A 299 -8.78 5.29 5.56
C ILE A 299 -8.44 4.44 4.35
N PHE A 300 -8.10 5.05 3.23
CA PHE A 300 -7.66 4.33 2.03
C PHE A 300 -6.16 4.44 1.83
N ILE A 301 -5.49 3.30 1.61
CA ILE A 301 -4.13 3.24 1.12
C ILE A 301 -4.15 2.72 -0.30
N MET A 302 -3.84 3.59 -1.24
CA MET A 302 -3.61 3.24 -2.64
C MET A 302 -2.13 2.91 -2.82
N ALA A 303 -1.80 1.62 -2.91
CA ALA A 303 -0.46 1.10 -3.15
C ALA A 303 -0.33 0.60 -4.59
N ASN A 304 -0.36 1.53 -5.55
CA ASN A 304 -0.35 1.21 -6.97
C ASN A 304 1.05 0.83 -7.48
N ASP A 305 1.07 -0.12 -8.42
CA ASP A 305 2.14 -0.30 -9.40
C ASP A 305 1.84 0.68 -10.54
N ARG A 306 2.78 1.56 -10.90
CA ARG A 306 2.66 2.38 -12.11
C ARG A 306 3.55 1.82 -13.19
#